data_AF-A0A2V5VV19-F1
#
_entry.id   AF-A0A2V5VV19-F1
#
_cell.length_a   1.000
_cell.length_b   1.000
_cell.length_c   1.000
_cell.angle_alpha   90.00
_cell.angle_beta   90.00
_cell.angle_gamma   90.00
#
_symmetry.space_group_name_H-M   'P 1'
#
loop_
_entity.id
_entity.type
_entity.pdbx_description
1 polymer ?
#
loop_
_entity_poly.entity_id
_entity_poly.type
_entity_poly.pdbx_seq_one_letter_code
_entity_poly.pdbx_strand_id
1 'polypeptide(L)'
;MTWTRHRRICSSRFKLNGNAINTTATIRFVASLLLILASSSALAADYPPPVESDYTVRDFKFASGESLPELRIHYRTLGKIDKDDQGKTRNAILIMHGTTGSGAQFIRPEFAGELFGKDQPLDATKFFIVLPDGIGHGKSSKPSDALHA
;
A
#
# COMPACT_ATOMS: atom_id res chain seq x y z
N MET A 1 -54.07 77.33 43.27
CA MET A 1 -53.13 77.08 44.38
C MET A 1 -53.16 75.59 44.71
N THR A 2 -52.03 75.07 45.20
CA THR A 2 -51.71 73.71 45.69
C THR A 2 -51.32 72.62 44.68
N TRP A 3 -50.03 72.29 44.79
CA TRP A 3 -49.22 71.18 44.29
C TRP A 3 -49.73 69.77 44.63
N THR A 4 -49.34 68.76 43.84
CA THR A 4 -49.19 67.37 44.34
C THR A 4 -48.09 66.57 43.61
N ARG A 5 -46.96 66.42 44.31
CA ARG A 5 -46.00 65.29 44.42
C ARG A 5 -45.90 64.19 43.34
N HIS A 6 -44.72 64.18 42.71
CA HIS A 6 -43.76 63.06 42.53
C HIS A 6 -44.20 61.60 42.80
N ARG A 7 -44.00 60.73 41.79
CA ARG A 7 -43.38 59.40 41.96
C ARG A 7 -42.46 59.10 40.77
N ARG A 8 -41.17 58.90 41.05
CA ARG A 8 -40.18 58.35 40.12
C ARG A 8 -40.28 56.83 40.15
N ILE A 9 -40.47 56.20 39.00
CA ILE A 9 -40.33 54.75 38.84
C ILE A 9 -38.95 54.49 38.26
N CYS A 10 -38.14 53.78 39.05
CA CYS A 10 -36.84 53.25 38.68
C CYS A 10 -37.06 52.03 37.78
N SER A 11 -36.63 52.05 36.52
CA SER A 11 -36.54 50.85 35.68
C SER A 11 -35.08 50.42 35.59
N SER A 12 -34.72 49.35 36.28
CA SER A 12 -33.43 48.68 36.13
C SER A 12 -33.32 48.05 34.74
N ARG A 13 -32.51 48.65 33.87
CA ARG A 13 -32.24 48.15 32.52
C ARG A 13 -31.18 47.05 32.59
N PHE A 14 -31.61 45.80 32.45
CA PHE A 14 -30.77 44.61 32.39
C PHE A 14 -29.89 44.69 31.12
N LYS A 15 -28.56 44.79 31.27
CA LYS A 15 -27.61 44.72 30.16
C LYS A 15 -27.26 43.26 29.91
N LEU A 16 -27.75 42.69 28.80
CA LEU A 16 -27.26 41.41 28.29
C LEU A 16 -25.91 41.64 27.60
N ASN A 17 -24.84 41.08 28.17
CA ASN A 17 -23.55 40.95 27.50
C ASN A 17 -23.68 39.87 26.41
N GLY A 18 -23.86 40.30 25.16
CA GLY A 18 -23.74 39.42 24.00
C GLY A 18 -22.28 39.27 23.61
N ASN A 19 -21.63 38.18 24.02
CA ASN A 19 -20.44 37.70 23.30
C ASN A 19 -20.94 37.15 21.96
N ALA A 20 -20.88 37.97 20.91
CA ALA A 20 -21.06 37.50 19.55
C ALA A 20 -19.88 36.57 19.21
N ILE A 21 -20.12 35.28 19.36
CA ILE A 21 -19.23 34.25 18.81
C ILE A 21 -19.27 34.43 17.30
N ASN A 22 -18.17 34.87 16.69
CA ASN A 22 -18.04 35.07 15.25
C ASN A 22 -18.16 33.71 14.53
N THR A 23 -19.39 33.28 14.27
CA THR A 23 -19.76 31.98 13.69
C THR A 23 -19.09 31.72 12.35
N THR A 24 -18.79 32.76 11.58
CA THR A 24 -18.07 32.71 10.31
C THR A 24 -16.62 32.22 10.43
N ALA A 25 -15.93 32.51 11.52
CA ALA A 25 -14.54 32.08 11.73
C ALA A 25 -14.46 30.60 12.11
N THR A 26 -15.39 30.13 12.95
CA THR A 26 -15.53 28.71 13.32
C THR A 26 -15.95 27.83 12.15
N ILE A 27 -16.87 28.30 11.28
CA ILE A 27 -17.31 27.54 10.10
C ILE A 27 -16.15 27.35 9.10
N ARG A 28 -15.29 28.36 8.91
CA ARG A 28 -14.11 28.25 8.04
C ARG A 28 -13.07 27.27 8.57
N PHE A 29 -12.80 27.29 9.88
CA PHE A 29 -11.87 26.34 10.50
C PHE A 29 -12.37 24.89 10.43
N VAL A 30 -13.67 24.66 10.66
CA VAL A 30 -14.28 23.33 10.56
C VAL A 30 -14.29 22.84 9.10
N ALA A 31 -14.60 23.71 8.14
CA ALA A 31 -14.56 23.37 6.72
C ALA A 31 -13.14 23.04 6.23
N SER A 32 -12.13 23.79 6.67
CA SER A 32 -10.71 23.49 6.37
C SER A 32 -10.24 22.18 7.01
N LEU A 33 -10.71 21.85 8.22
CA LEU A 33 -10.38 20.59 8.89
C LEU A 33 -11.05 19.37 8.22
N LEU A 34 -12.28 19.53 7.73
CA LEU A 34 -13.00 18.52 6.94
C LEU A 34 -12.38 18.26 5.56
N LEU A 35 -11.82 19.30 4.92
CA LEU A 35 -11.16 19.15 3.62
C LEU A 35 -9.80 18.42 3.72
N ILE A 36 -9.09 18.57 4.84
CA ILE A 36 -7.82 17.87 5.10
C ILE A 36 -8.06 16.38 5.39
N LEU A 37 -9.17 16.02 6.04
CA LEU A 37 -9.51 14.61 6.32
C LEU A 37 -9.93 13.80 5.08
N ALA A 38 -10.39 14.46 4.01
CA ALA A 38 -10.88 13.77 2.81
C ALA A 38 -9.78 13.37 1.81
N SER A 39 -8.52 13.73 2.06
CA SER A 39 -7.42 13.55 1.08
C SER A 39 -6.57 12.28 1.29
N SER A 40 -7.01 11.35 2.14
CA SER A 40 -6.27 10.11 2.43
C SER A 40 -6.99 8.87 1.92
N SER A 41 -7.44 8.89 0.67
CA SER A 41 -7.76 7.66 -0.06
C SER A 41 -6.44 7.05 -0.54
N ALA A 42 -5.72 6.36 0.34
CA ALA A 42 -4.74 5.40 -0.13
C ALA A 42 -5.54 4.36 -0.93
N LEU A 43 -5.33 4.28 -2.25
CA LEU A 43 -5.82 3.15 -3.05
C LEU A 43 -5.17 1.91 -2.46
N ALA A 44 -5.91 1.20 -1.61
CA ALA A 44 -5.52 -0.14 -1.21
C ALA A 44 -5.34 -0.96 -2.49
N ALA A 45 -4.25 -1.73 -2.55
CA ALA A 45 -4.01 -2.66 -3.64
C ALA A 45 -5.23 -3.57 -3.81
N ASP A 46 -5.91 -3.48 -4.96
CA ASP A 46 -7.09 -4.30 -5.27
C ASP A 46 -6.69 -5.71 -5.75
N TYR A 47 -5.60 -6.25 -5.18
CA TYR A 47 -5.03 -7.55 -5.48
C TYR A 47 -4.51 -8.23 -4.21
N PRO A 48 -4.38 -9.57 -4.17
CA PRO A 48 -3.93 -10.30 -2.98
C PRO A 48 -2.52 -9.85 -2.55
N PRO A 49 -2.23 -9.74 -1.24
CA PRO A 49 -0.90 -9.37 -0.78
C PRO A 49 0.15 -10.41 -1.24
N PRO A 50 1.36 -9.98 -1.67
CA PRO A 50 2.42 -10.90 -2.07
C PRO A 50 2.88 -11.79 -0.91
N VAL A 51 3.14 -13.06 -1.21
CA VAL A 51 3.79 -14.01 -0.29
C VAL A 51 5.24 -14.20 -0.72
N GLU A 52 6.19 -13.92 0.17
CA GLU A 52 7.62 -14.11 -0.10
C GLU A 52 8.13 -15.47 0.43
N SER A 53 9.05 -16.10 -0.30
CA SER A 53 9.75 -17.30 0.17
C SER A 53 11.07 -17.50 -0.60
N ASP A 54 11.84 -18.48 -0.18
CA ASP A 54 13.13 -18.85 -0.76
C ASP A 54 13.07 -20.31 -1.24
N TYR A 55 13.70 -20.58 -2.38
CA TYR A 55 13.98 -21.93 -2.86
C TYR A 55 15.48 -22.16 -2.90
N THR A 56 15.94 -23.20 -2.22
CA THR A 56 17.35 -23.53 -2.10
C THR A 56 17.71 -24.71 -3.00
N VAL A 57 18.66 -24.49 -3.92
CA VAL A 57 19.28 -25.52 -4.74
C VAL A 57 20.63 -25.89 -4.13
N ARG A 58 20.83 -27.15 -3.79
CA ARG A 58 22.12 -27.66 -3.28
C ARG A 58 23.00 -28.11 -4.44
N ASP A 59 24.31 -27.98 -4.24
CA ASP A 59 25.34 -28.43 -5.19
C ASP A 59 25.11 -27.89 -6.61
N PHE A 60 24.79 -26.60 -6.69
CA PHE A 60 24.46 -25.95 -7.95
C PHE A 60 25.73 -25.79 -8.81
N LYS A 61 25.70 -26.35 -10.02
CA LYS A 61 26.81 -26.27 -10.97
C LYS A 61 26.49 -25.25 -12.06
N PHE A 62 27.36 -24.25 -12.20
CA PHE A 62 27.29 -23.29 -13.30
C PHE A 62 27.73 -23.95 -14.62
N ALA A 63 27.32 -23.34 -15.73
CA ALA A 63 27.77 -23.77 -17.06
C ALA A 63 29.30 -23.64 -17.25
N SER A 64 29.97 -22.76 -16.49
CA SER A 64 31.43 -22.64 -16.46
C SER A 64 32.13 -23.85 -15.83
N GLY A 65 31.41 -24.66 -15.05
CA GLY A 65 31.94 -25.79 -14.29
C GLY A 65 32.17 -25.49 -12.81
N GLU A 66 32.20 -24.21 -12.43
CA GLU A 66 32.18 -23.71 -11.04
C GLU A 66 30.92 -24.16 -10.31
N SER A 67 30.94 -24.16 -8.98
CA SER A 67 29.84 -24.69 -8.18
C SER A 67 29.64 -23.96 -6.86
N LEU A 68 28.37 -23.78 -6.49
CA LEU A 68 28.00 -23.34 -5.14
C LEU A 68 27.43 -24.52 -4.35
N PRO A 69 27.84 -24.70 -3.07
CA PRO A 69 27.22 -25.70 -2.20
C PRO A 69 25.73 -25.40 -1.99
N GLU A 70 25.36 -24.11 -1.97
CA GLU A 70 24.00 -23.65 -1.85
C GLU A 70 23.74 -22.43 -2.75
N LEU A 71 22.74 -22.53 -3.63
CA LEU A 71 22.20 -21.42 -4.41
C LEU A 71 20.76 -21.14 -3.97
N ARG A 72 20.52 -19.94 -3.44
CA ARG A 72 19.21 -19.47 -3.00
C ARG A 72 18.54 -18.63 -4.09
N ILE A 73 17.29 -18.97 -4.40
CA ILE A 73 16.39 -18.22 -5.26
C ILE A 73 15.27 -17.64 -4.40
N HIS A 74 15.31 -16.34 -4.16
CA HIS A 74 14.21 -15.64 -3.52
C HIS A 74 13.08 -15.38 -4.52
N TYR A 75 11.83 -15.46 -4.08
CA TYR A 75 10.68 -15.17 -4.94
C TYR A 75 9.49 -14.64 -4.17
N ARG A 76 8.59 -14.00 -4.91
CA ARG A 76 7.28 -13.54 -4.44
C ARG A 76 6.19 -14.21 -5.24
N THR A 77 5.05 -14.47 -4.61
CA THR A 77 3.90 -15.04 -5.30
C THR A 77 2.63 -14.24 -5.04
N LEU A 78 1.75 -14.25 -6.04
CA LEU A 78 0.41 -13.68 -5.98
C LEU A 78 -0.59 -14.74 -6.46
N GLY A 79 -1.80 -14.69 -5.90
CA GLY A 79 -2.88 -15.60 -6.26
C GLY A 79 -2.70 -17.02 -5.71
N LYS A 80 -3.38 -17.98 -6.34
CA LYS A 80 -3.42 -19.37 -5.88
C LYS A 80 -3.16 -20.34 -7.03
N ILE A 81 -2.37 -21.36 -6.74
CA ILE A 81 -2.11 -22.45 -7.68
C ILE A 81 -3.43 -23.16 -7.99
N ASP A 82 -3.68 -23.37 -9.27
CA ASP A 82 -4.78 -24.16 -9.78
C ASP A 82 -4.19 -25.34 -10.58
N LYS A 83 -4.62 -26.56 -10.23
CA LYS A 83 -4.11 -27.82 -10.79
C LYS A 83 -5.24 -28.55 -11.49
N ASP A 84 -4.90 -29.22 -12.59
CA ASP A 84 -5.81 -30.16 -13.25
C ASP A 84 -5.92 -31.49 -12.48
N ASP A 85 -6.76 -32.40 -12.98
CA ASP A 85 -6.99 -33.73 -12.40
C ASP A 85 -5.73 -34.60 -12.38
N GLN A 86 -4.71 -34.25 -13.16
CA GLN A 86 -3.40 -34.93 -13.20
C GLN A 86 -2.37 -34.25 -12.28
N GLY A 87 -2.75 -33.20 -11.56
CA GLY A 87 -1.90 -32.45 -10.64
C GLY A 87 -0.98 -31.43 -11.31
N LYS A 88 -1.12 -31.17 -12.62
CA LYS A 88 -0.33 -30.19 -13.35
C LYS A 88 -0.90 -28.79 -13.14
N THR A 89 -0.04 -27.83 -12.81
CA THR A 89 -0.42 -26.42 -12.66
C THR A 89 -0.82 -25.82 -14.00
N ARG A 90 -2.01 -25.21 -14.08
CA ARG A 90 -2.58 -24.66 -15.34
C ARG A 90 -2.59 -23.15 -15.44
N ASN A 91 -2.37 -22.44 -14.33
CA ASN A 91 -2.54 -20.98 -14.24
C ASN A 91 -1.27 -20.24 -13.80
N ALA A 92 -0.09 -20.86 -13.92
CA ALA A 92 1.16 -20.26 -13.49
C ALA A 92 1.72 -19.26 -14.51
N ILE A 93 2.12 -18.08 -14.05
CA ILE A 93 2.82 -17.06 -14.82
C ILE A 93 4.12 -16.72 -14.11
N LEU A 94 5.22 -16.66 -14.86
CA LEU A 94 6.53 -16.24 -14.38
C LEU A 94 6.88 -14.86 -14.96
N ILE A 95 7.25 -13.90 -14.11
CA ILE A 95 7.70 -12.57 -14.55
C ILE A 95 9.12 -12.32 -14.05
N MET A 96 10.03 -12.05 -14.99
CA MET A 96 11.42 -11.73 -14.69
C MET A 96 11.66 -10.21 -14.70
N HIS A 97 12.53 -9.76 -13.80
CA HIS A 97 13.01 -8.38 -13.78
C HIS A 97 14.12 -8.14 -14.82
N GLY A 98 14.40 -6.86 -15.11
CA GLY A 98 15.51 -6.45 -15.98
C GLY A 98 16.88 -6.52 -15.29
N THR A 99 17.94 -6.15 -16.01
CA THR A 99 19.34 -6.37 -15.63
C THR A 99 19.77 -5.86 -14.26
N THR A 100 19.16 -4.82 -13.69
CA THR A 100 19.54 -4.23 -12.40
C THR A 100 18.44 -4.35 -11.34
N GLY A 101 17.41 -5.14 -11.66
CA GLY A 101 16.16 -5.19 -10.91
C GLY A 101 16.08 -6.29 -9.86
N SER A 102 14.86 -6.46 -9.36
CA SER A 102 14.41 -7.59 -8.55
C SER A 102 12.92 -7.80 -8.78
N GLY A 103 12.37 -8.96 -8.39
CA GLY A 103 10.93 -9.22 -8.50
C GLY A 103 10.08 -8.22 -7.72
N ALA A 104 10.65 -7.52 -6.74
CA ALA A 104 9.98 -6.48 -5.96
C ALA A 104 9.55 -5.26 -6.80
N GLN A 105 10.18 -5.02 -7.95
CA GLN A 105 9.84 -3.87 -8.82
C GLN A 105 8.38 -3.92 -9.28
N PHE A 106 7.85 -5.12 -9.53
CA PHE A 106 6.46 -5.31 -9.97
C PHE A 106 5.44 -5.13 -8.86
N ILE A 107 5.85 -5.12 -7.59
CA ILE A 107 4.97 -4.90 -6.43
C ILE A 107 4.74 -3.41 -6.17
N ARG A 108 5.54 -2.54 -6.80
CA ARG A 108 5.35 -1.10 -6.65
C ARG A 108 3.99 -0.67 -7.20
N PRO A 109 3.34 0.35 -6.60
CA PRO A 109 1.98 0.76 -6.98
C PRO A 109 1.82 1.05 -8.48
N GLU A 110 2.84 1.59 -9.13
CA GLU A 110 2.81 1.96 -10.55
C GLU A 110 2.69 0.75 -11.50
N PHE A 111 3.04 -0.44 -11.02
CA PHE A 111 2.88 -1.69 -11.76
C PHE A 111 1.75 -2.53 -11.18
N ALA A 112 1.80 -2.78 -9.87
CA ALA A 112 0.91 -3.74 -9.24
C ALA A 112 -0.56 -3.31 -9.30
N GLY A 113 -0.81 -2.00 -9.23
CA GLY A 113 -2.14 -1.41 -9.35
C GLY A 113 -2.75 -1.49 -10.74
N GLU A 114 -1.95 -1.81 -11.78
CA GLU A 114 -2.41 -1.93 -13.17
C GLU A 114 -2.36 -3.38 -13.70
N LEU A 115 -1.59 -4.25 -13.05
CA LEU A 115 -1.33 -5.61 -13.53
C LEU A 115 -2.16 -6.67 -12.81
N PHE A 116 -2.29 -6.60 -11.49
CA PHE A 116 -2.66 -7.77 -10.67
C PHE A 116 -4.06 -7.75 -10.08
N GLY A 117 -4.77 -6.63 -10.21
CA GLY A 117 -6.14 -6.47 -9.75
C GLY A 117 -7.15 -7.31 -10.52
N LYS A 118 -8.36 -7.40 -9.98
CA LYS A 118 -9.45 -8.11 -10.64
C LYS A 118 -9.69 -7.55 -12.05
N ASP A 119 -9.78 -8.45 -13.02
CA ASP A 119 -10.00 -8.17 -14.46
C ASP A 119 -8.89 -7.35 -15.15
N GLN A 120 -7.73 -7.19 -14.51
CA GLN A 120 -6.52 -6.64 -15.12
C GLN A 120 -5.73 -7.69 -15.93
N PRO A 121 -4.70 -7.29 -16.72
CA PRO A 121 -4.01 -8.21 -17.62
C PRO A 121 -3.42 -9.45 -16.96
N LEU A 122 -2.93 -9.33 -15.72
CA LEU A 122 -2.36 -10.41 -14.92
C LEU A 122 -3.16 -10.58 -13.62
N ASP A 123 -4.49 -10.62 -13.75
CA ASP A 123 -5.43 -10.78 -12.64
C ASP A 123 -5.04 -11.93 -11.68
N ALA A 124 -4.60 -11.56 -10.48
CA ALA A 124 -4.13 -12.49 -9.45
C ALA A 124 -5.28 -13.27 -8.77
N THR A 125 -6.54 -12.99 -9.11
CA THR A 125 -7.67 -13.86 -8.76
C THR A 125 -7.77 -15.08 -9.69
N LYS A 126 -7.15 -15.03 -10.87
CA LYS A 126 -7.17 -16.08 -11.90
C LYS A 126 -5.81 -16.80 -12.03
N PHE A 127 -4.72 -16.05 -11.93
CA PHE A 127 -3.37 -16.58 -12.14
C PHE A 127 -2.60 -16.76 -10.84
N PHE A 128 -1.72 -17.76 -10.83
CA PHE A 128 -0.66 -17.89 -9.85
C PHE A 128 0.61 -17.28 -10.41
N ILE A 129 0.99 -16.11 -9.91
CA ILE A 129 2.08 -15.32 -10.49
C ILE A 129 3.31 -15.48 -9.60
N VAL A 130 4.46 -15.74 -10.22
CA VAL A 130 5.75 -15.92 -9.55
C VAL A 130 6.71 -14.83 -10.02
N LEU A 131 7.26 -14.10 -9.06
CA LEU A 131 8.17 -12.97 -9.26
C LEU A 131 9.51 -13.29 -8.56
N PRO A 132 10.40 -14.08 -9.20
CA PRO A 132 11.70 -14.38 -8.62
C PRO A 132 12.63 -13.17 -8.67
N ASP A 133 13.57 -13.15 -7.73
CA ASP A 133 14.81 -12.41 -7.88
C ASP A 133 15.80 -13.32 -8.63
N GLY A 134 16.38 -12.83 -9.72
CA GLY A 134 17.37 -13.55 -10.51
C GLY A 134 18.65 -13.80 -9.71
N ILE A 135 19.42 -14.81 -10.12
CA ILE A 135 20.76 -15.05 -9.56
C ILE A 135 21.60 -13.78 -9.74
N GLY A 136 22.33 -13.38 -8.69
CA GLY A 136 23.07 -12.13 -8.68
C GLY A 136 22.27 -10.89 -8.25
N HIS A 137 20.95 -11.01 -8.03
CA HIS A 137 20.05 -9.88 -7.79
C HIS A 137 19.16 -10.03 -6.56
N GLY A 138 18.67 -8.89 -6.09
CA GLY A 138 17.71 -8.81 -4.98
C GLY A 138 18.14 -9.61 -3.75
N LYS A 139 17.23 -10.45 -3.26
CA LYS A 139 17.45 -11.35 -2.14
C LYS A 139 17.91 -12.75 -2.58
N SER A 140 18.07 -13.03 -3.87
CA SER A 140 18.71 -14.27 -4.31
C SER A 140 20.23 -14.24 -4.03
N SER A 141 20.87 -15.41 -4.10
CA SER A 141 22.32 -15.54 -4.00
C SER A 141 23.02 -14.64 -5.01
N LYS A 142 23.99 -13.86 -4.55
CA LYS A 142 24.73 -12.89 -5.36
C LYS A 142 26.18 -12.73 -4.87
N PRO A 143 27.09 -12.19 -5.71
CA PRO A 143 28.50 -12.06 -5.32
C PRO A 143 28.74 -11.26 -4.04
N SER A 144 27.90 -10.26 -3.75
CA SER A 144 28.01 -9.45 -2.53
C SER A 144 27.63 -10.18 -1.24
N ASP A 145 27.09 -11.41 -1.32
CA ASP A 145 26.88 -12.28 -0.16
C ASP A 145 28.16 -13.04 0.24
N ALA A 146 29.33 -12.63 -0.29
CA ALA A 146 30.62 -13.29 -0.11
C ALA A 146 30.64 -14.77 -0.57
N LEU A 147 29.77 -15.09 -1.54
CA LEU A 147 29.73 -16.39 -2.19
C LEU A 147 30.82 -16.47 -3.26
N HIS A 148 31.52 -17.60 -3.29
CA HIS A 148 32.52 -17.94 -4.30
C HIS A 148 32.14 -19.29 -4.92
N ALA A 149 32.00 -19.30 -6.25
CA ALA A 149 31.67 -20.48 -7.04
C ALA A 149 32.94 -21.14 -7.60
#